data_AF-A0A5W5V836-F1
#
_entry.id   AF-A0A5W5V836-F1
#
_cell.length_a   1.000
_cell.length_b   1.000
_cell.length_c   1.000
_cell.angle_alpha   90.00
_cell.angle_beta   90.00
_cell.angle_gamma   90.00
#
_symmetry.space_group_name_H-M   'P 1'
#
loop_
_entity.id
_entity.type
_entity.pdbx_description
1 polymer ?
#
loop_
_entity_poly.entity_id
_entity_poly.type
_entity_poly.pdbx_seq_one_letter_code
_entity_poly.pdbx_strand_id
1 'polypeptide(L)' 'ASRETVELSFSTVKQEYVVQNQQGGSGGTITAGYDFKANKEI' A
#
# COMPACT_ATOMS: atom_id res chain seq x y z
N ALA A 1 -18.33 -7.80 21.93
CA ALA A 1 -17.38 -8.71 21.26
C ALA A 1 -15.97 -8.32 21.66
N SER A 2 -15.16 -9.25 22.15
CA SER A 2 -13.76 -9.00 22.48
C SER A 2 -12.96 -8.72 21.20
N ARG A 3 -12.02 -7.77 21.25
CA ARG A 3 -11.12 -7.42 20.15
C ARG A 3 -9.68 -7.45 20.66
N GLU A 4 -8.76 -7.85 19.81
CA GLU A 4 -7.32 -7.81 20.05
C GLU A 4 -6.70 -6.71 19.17
N THR A 5 -5.70 -6.00 19.71
CA THR A 5 -4.95 -4.98 18.96
C THR A 5 -3.57 -5.54 18.64
N VAL A 6 -3.16 -5.44 17.38
CA VAL A 6 -1.88 -5.93 16.87
C VAL A 6 -1.18 -4.81 16.11
N GLU A 7 0.11 -4.63 16.34
CA GLU A 7 0.96 -3.67 15.65
C GLU A 7 2.08 -4.39 14.89
N LEU A 8 2.46 -3.86 13.72
CA LEU A 8 3.45 -4.45 12.83
C LEU A 8 4.48 -3.41 12.40
N SER A 9 5.71 -3.84 12.15
CA SER A 9 6.81 -3.02 11.64
C SER A 9 7.53 -3.74 10.51
N PHE A 10 7.99 -3.00 9.51
CA PHE A 10 8.58 -3.54 8.28
C PHE A 10 9.76 -2.68 7.81
N SER A 11 10.72 -3.27 7.08
CA SER A 11 11.84 -2.53 6.50
C SER A 11 11.47 -1.73 5.25
N THR A 12 10.40 -2.14 4.58
CA THR A 12 10.04 -1.69 3.24
C THR A 12 8.52 -1.77 3.09
N VAL A 13 7.92 -0.83 2.36
CA VAL A 13 6.48 -0.84 2.06
C VAL A 13 6.26 -0.65 0.56
N LYS A 14 5.22 -1.30 0.03
CA LYS A 14 4.65 -1.01 -1.29
C LYS A 14 3.14 -0.82 -1.13
N GLN A 15 2.62 0.28 -1.66
CA GLN A 15 1.20 0.59 -1.67
C GLN A 15 0.72 0.67 -3.11
N GLU A 16 -0.33 -0.09 -3.42
CA GLU A 16 -0.94 -0.18 -4.75
C GLU A 16 -2.41 0.17 -4.64
N TYR A 17 -2.83 1.22 -5.35
CA TYR A 17 -4.22 1.67 -5.40
C TYR A 17 -4.74 1.59 -6.83
N VAL A 18 -5.76 0.76 -7.03
CA VAL A 18 -6.41 0.60 -8.33
C VAL A 18 -7.47 1.68 -8.50
N VAL A 19 -7.30 2.52 -9.52
CA VAL A 19 -8.28 3.55 -9.88
C VAL A 19 -9.44 2.87 -10.60
N GLN A 20 -10.66 3.29 -10.31
CA GLN A 20 -11.85 2.78 -10.99
C GLN A 20 -12.25 3.70 -12.14
N ASN A 21 -12.44 3.13 -13.34
CA ASN A 21 -12.95 3.85 -14.50
C ASN A 21 -14.49 3.96 -14.48
N GLN A 22 -15.06 4.70 -15.44
CA GLN A 22 -16.51 4.96 -15.49
C GLN A 22 -17.37 3.70 -15.68
N GLN A 23 -16.82 2.61 -16.23
CA GLN A 23 -17.51 1.34 -16.45
C GLN A 23 -17.40 0.40 -15.24
N GLY A 24 -16.76 0.87 -14.15
CA GLY A 24 -16.50 0.07 -12.96
C GLY A 24 -15.28 -0.83 -13.05
N GLY A 25 -14.56 -0.81 -14.17
CA GLY A 25 -13.30 -1.55 -14.38
C GLY A 25 -12.08 -0.78 -13.89
N SER A 26 -10.88 -1.34 -14.13
CA SER A 26 -9.63 -0.64 -13.81
C SER A 26 -9.40 0.54 -14.76
N GLY A 27 -9.11 1.71 -14.19
CA GLY A 27 -8.61 2.90 -14.88
C GLY A 27 -7.09 3.04 -14.82
N GLY A 28 -6.39 2.04 -14.27
CA GLY A 28 -4.95 2.08 -13.98
C GLY A 28 -4.66 1.87 -12.50
N THR A 29 -3.37 1.79 -12.16
CA THR A 29 -2.90 1.61 -10.77
C THR A 29 -1.92 2.71 -10.42
N ILE A 30 -2.14 3.35 -9.26
CA ILE A 30 -1.17 4.23 -8.63
C ILE A 30 -0.34 3.37 -7.68
N THR A 31 0.96 3.31 -7.92
CA THR A 31 1.92 2.54 -7.13
C THR A 31 2.92 3.48 -6.49
N ALA A 32 3.14 3.31 -5.19
CA ALA A 32 4.21 3.96 -4.44
C ALA A 32 4.92 2.93 -3.54
N GLY A 33 6.20 3.13 -3.27
CA GLY A 33 6.96 2.25 -2.40
C GLY A 33 8.13 2.99 -1.77
N TYR A 34 8.55 2.51 -0.60
CA TYR A 34 9.68 3.10 0.11
C TYR A 34 10.46 2.04 0.89
N ASP A 35 11.79 2.12 0.82
CA ASP A 35 12.70 1.34 1.66
C ASP A 35 13.12 2.20 2.85
N PHE A 36 12.49 1.96 4.00
CA PHE A 36 12.79 2.68 5.24
C PHE A 36 14.18 2.34 5.76
N LYS A 37 14.65 1.10 5.55
CA LYS A 37 15.95 0.66 6.04
C LYS A 37 17.09 1.31 5.26
N ALA A 38 16.92 1.49 3.96
CA ALA A 38 17.88 2.18 3.10
C ALA A 38 17.62 3.70 2.99
N ASN A 39 16.52 4.18 3.55
CA ASN A 39 16.08 5.58 3.49
C ASN A 39 16.03 6.14 2.06
N LYS A 40 15.37 5.39 1.15
CA LYS A 40 15.24 5.75 -0.27
C LYS A 40 13.97 5.17 -0.90
N GLU A 41 13.57 5.73 -2.03
CA GLU A 41 12.53 5.14 -2.89
C GLU A 41 12.98 3.77 -3.46
N ILE A 42 11.99 2.91 -3.74
CA ILE A 42 12.18 1.56 -4.32
C ILE A 42 12.20 1.65 -5.84
#